data_AF-A0A972ANT1-F1
#
_entry.id   AF-A0A972ANT1-F1
#
_cell.length_a   1.000
_cell.length_b   1.000
_cell.length_c   1.000
_cell.angle_alpha   90.00
_cell.angle_beta   90.00
_cell.angle_gamma   90.00
#
_symmetry.space_group_name_H-M   'P 1'
#
loop_
_entity.id
_entity.type
_entity.pdbx_description
1 polymer ?
#
loop_
_entity_poly.entity_id
_entity_poly.type
_entity_poly.pdbx_seq_one_letter_code
_entity_poly.pdbx_strand_id
1 'polypeptide(L)'
;MPTNSEWKLLYDDTASVIMDLFINGRINSGELDFLLNLLETVMIKREHSELVELLKKWQPGANHSEIDDIIKATLLAIDFKDQLNIEHNVNILRDLIDLDE
;
A
#
# COMPACT_ATOMS: atom_id res chain seq x y z
N MET A 1 21.54 -2.07 -12.37
CA MET A 1 20.08 -1.98 -12.57
C MET A 1 19.58 -3.37 -12.86
N PRO A 2 18.51 -3.86 -12.20
CA PRO A 2 18.00 -5.20 -12.45
C PRO A 2 17.45 -5.31 -13.87
N THR A 3 17.67 -6.45 -14.50
CA THR A 3 17.17 -6.82 -15.83
C THR A 3 15.65 -6.98 -15.80
N ASN A 4 14.97 -6.81 -16.94
CA ASN A 4 13.50 -6.97 -17.04
C ASN A 4 13.01 -8.33 -16.53
N SER A 5 13.84 -9.38 -16.61
CA SER A 5 13.53 -10.71 -16.10
C SER A 5 13.53 -10.76 -14.57
N GLU A 6 14.46 -10.06 -13.90
CA GLU A 6 14.55 -9.99 -12.44
C GLU A 6 13.35 -9.23 -11.85
N TRP A 7 12.92 -8.14 -12.50
CA TRP A 7 11.72 -7.39 -12.09
C TRP A 7 10.44 -8.22 -12.19
N LYS A 8 10.32 -9.03 -13.25
CA LYS A 8 9.18 -9.91 -13.44
C LYS A 8 9.14 -11.01 -12.37
N LEU A 9 10.29 -11.61 -12.07
CA LEU A 9 10.39 -12.64 -11.05
C LEU A 9 10.06 -12.08 -9.66
N LEU A 10 10.55 -10.88 -9.33
CA LEU A 10 10.21 -10.20 -8.08
C LEU A 10 8.72 -9.85 -7.99
N TYR A 11 8.10 -9.45 -9.09
CA TYR A 11 6.65 -9.22 -9.16
C TYR A 11 5.87 -10.52 -8.91
N ASP A 12 6.19 -11.59 -9.65
CA ASP A 12 5.49 -12.88 -9.53
C ASP A 12 5.64 -13.47 -8.12
N ASP A 13 6.85 -13.41 -7.54
CA ASP A 13 7.11 -13.88 -6.18
C ASP A 13 6.34 -13.06 -5.13
N THR A 14 6.32 -11.72 -5.26
CA THR A 14 5.62 -10.85 -4.32
C THR A 14 4.10 -11.02 -4.43
N ALA A 15 3.57 -11.14 -5.65
CA ALA A 15 2.16 -11.42 -5.89
C ALA A 15 1.76 -12.79 -5.33
N SER A 16 2.62 -13.81 -5.43
CA SER A 16 2.39 -15.13 -4.83
C SER A 16 2.29 -15.03 -3.32
N VAL A 17 3.18 -14.29 -2.66
CA VAL A 17 3.14 -14.09 -1.21
C VAL A 17 1.85 -13.37 -0.78
N ILE A 18 1.43 -12.34 -1.52
CA ILE A 18 0.17 -11.63 -1.24
C ILE A 18 -1.02 -12.59 -1.39
N MET A 19 -1.05 -13.41 -2.44
CA MET A 19 -2.10 -14.41 -2.65
C MET A 19 -2.11 -15.47 -1.54
N ASP A 20 -0.94 -15.94 -1.09
CA ASP A 20 -0.85 -16.88 0.02
C ASP A 20 -1.38 -16.27 1.32
N LEU A 21 -1.13 -14.99 1.59
CA LEU A 21 -1.69 -14.30 2.75
C LEU A 21 -3.23 -14.24 2.69
N PHE A 22 -3.79 -14.02 1.49
CA PHE A 22 -5.24 -14.02 1.29
C PHE A 22 -5.85 -15.41 1.47
N ILE A 23 -5.26 -16.43 0.86
CA ILE A 23 -5.70 -17.83 0.98
C ILE A 23 -5.65 -18.31 2.44
N ASN A 24 -4.61 -17.91 3.18
CA ASN A 24 -4.47 -18.21 4.60
C ASN A 24 -5.37 -17.34 5.51
N GLY A 25 -6.20 -16.47 4.94
CA GLY A 25 -7.14 -15.62 5.68
C GLY A 25 -6.46 -14.55 6.55
N ARG A 26 -5.19 -14.21 6.28
CA ARG A 26 -4.46 -13.17 7.01
C ARG A 26 -4.77 -11.77 6.52
N ILE A 27 -5.23 -11.66 5.27
CA ILE A 27 -5.69 -10.41 4.67
C ILE A 27 -7.06 -10.64 4.02
N ASN A 28 -7.88 -9.60 3.99
CA ASN A 28 -9.18 -9.59 3.33
C ASN A 28 -9.06 -9.18 1.85
N SER A 29 -10.18 -9.22 1.11
CA SER A 29 -10.19 -8.91 -0.32
C SER A 29 -9.81 -7.45 -0.63
N GLY A 30 -10.19 -6.50 0.23
CA GLY A 30 -9.80 -5.09 0.05
C GLY A 30 -8.30 -4.90 0.25
N GLU A 31 -7.72 -5.56 1.25
CA GLU A 31 -6.27 -5.55 1.48
C GLU A 31 -5.50 -6.22 0.34
N LEU A 32 -6.02 -7.32 -0.19
CA LEU A 32 -5.47 -7.99 -1.38
C LEU A 32 -5.43 -7.03 -2.57
N ASP A 33 -6.57 -6.42 -2.91
CA ASP A 33 -6.69 -5.51 -4.05
C ASP A 33 -5.76 -4.29 -3.88
N PHE A 34 -5.69 -3.72 -2.68
CA PHE A 34 -4.77 -2.63 -2.36
C PHE A 34 -3.30 -3.03 -2.57
N LEU A 35 -2.88 -4.18 -2.01
CA LEU A 35 -1.48 -4.62 -2.08
C LEU A 35 -1.04 -4.93 -3.52
N LEU A 36 -1.93 -5.51 -4.33
CA LEU A 36 -1.65 -5.77 -5.75
C LEU A 36 -1.55 -4.47 -6.55
N ASN A 37 -2.45 -3.51 -6.32
CA ASN A 37 -2.39 -2.20 -6.97
C ASN A 37 -1.13 -1.41 -6.57
N LEU A 38 -0.74 -1.49 -5.29
CA LEU A 38 0.51 -0.90 -4.81
C LEU A 38 1.72 -1.54 -5.46
N LEU A 39 1.76 -2.88 -5.55
CA LEU A 39 2.82 -3.61 -6.23
C LEU A 39 2.93 -3.19 -7.70
N GLU A 40 1.81 -3.07 -8.40
CA GLU A 40 1.78 -2.62 -9.79
C GLU A 40 2.31 -1.18 -9.93
N THR A 41 1.91 -0.29 -9.02
CA THR A 41 2.31 1.12 -9.02
C THR A 41 3.82 1.28 -8.79
N VAL A 42 4.38 0.54 -7.84
CA VAL A 42 5.81 0.60 -7.52
C VAL A 42 6.67 -0.10 -8.57
N MET A 43 6.24 -1.27 -9.08
CA MET A 43 7.07 -2.10 -9.96
C MET A 43 6.91 -1.76 -11.44
N ILE A 44 5.69 -1.47 -11.90
CA ILE A 44 5.38 -1.21 -13.31
C ILE A 44 5.47 0.27 -13.61
N LYS A 45 4.70 1.09 -12.88
CA LYS A 45 4.70 2.54 -13.10
C LYS A 45 6.01 3.19 -12.62
N ARG A 46 6.73 2.53 -11.71
CA ARG A 46 7.95 3.06 -11.04
C ARG A 46 7.73 4.44 -10.46
N GLU A 47 6.48 4.70 -10.07
CA GLU A 47 6.12 5.93 -9.40
C GLU A 47 6.57 5.78 -7.95
N HIS A 48 7.67 6.46 -7.62
CA HIS A 48 8.01 6.79 -6.25
C HIS A 48 7.01 7.82 -5.75
N SER A 49 5.77 7.37 -5.57
CA SER A 49 4.68 8.19 -5.10
C SER A 49 4.90 8.51 -3.63
N GLU A 50 4.53 9.73 -3.24
CA GLU A 50 4.54 10.19 -1.87
C GLU A 50 3.84 9.20 -0.91
N LEU A 51 2.83 8.48 -1.42
CA LEU A 51 2.16 7.37 -0.74
C LEU A 51 3.14 6.32 -0.19
N VAL A 52 4.15 5.91 -0.97
CA VAL A 52 5.13 4.91 -0.53
C VAL A 52 6.00 5.44 0.61
N GLU A 53 6.36 6.72 0.58
CA GLU A 53 7.12 7.34 1.67
C GLU A 53 6.27 7.50 2.93
N LEU A 54 4.99 7.83 2.80
CA LEU A 54 4.05 7.85 3.93
C LEU A 54 3.88 6.46 4.55
N LEU A 55 3.72 5.42 3.73
CA LEU A 55 3.62 4.03 4.21
C LEU A 55 4.88 3.57 4.96
N LYS A 56 6.06 4.06 4.60
CA LYS A 56 7.30 3.76 5.33
C LYS A 56 7.38 4.47 6.68
N LYS A 57 6.81 5.68 6.78
CA LYS A 57 6.74 6.45 8.03
C LYS A 57 5.72 5.84 8.99
N TRP A 58 4.59 5.39 8.47
CA TRP A 58 3.57 4.72 9.25
C TRP A 58 4.10 3.40 9.80
N GLN A 59 4.51 3.40 11.07
CA GLN A 59 4.82 2.21 11.84
C GLN A 59 3.69 1.97 12.82
N PRO A 60 2.67 1.16 12.47
CA PRO A 60 1.55 0.93 13.37
C PRO A 60 2.09 0.46 14.73
N GLY A 61 1.79 1.25 15.75
CA GLY A 61 2.30 1.03 17.10
C GLY A 61 1.82 -0.32 17.65
N ALA A 62 2.54 -0.85 18.65
CA ALA A 62 2.19 -2.11 19.30
C ALA A 62 0.77 -2.12 19.93
N ASN A 63 0.13 -0.96 20.04
CA ASN A 63 -1.15 -0.74 20.72
C ASN A 63 -2.32 -0.37 19.79
N HIS A 64 -2.24 -0.64 18.47
CA HIS A 64 -3.35 -0.47 17.49
C HIS A 64 -4.26 0.72 17.82
N SER A 65 -3.83 1.93 17.42
CA SER A 65 -4.59 3.13 17.73
C SER A 65 -5.83 3.24 16.84
N GLU A 66 -6.84 4.00 17.27
CA GLU A 66 -7.98 4.37 16.41
C GLU A 66 -7.50 5.06 15.12
N ILE A 67 -6.35 5.75 15.18
CA ILE A 67 -5.71 6.39 14.03
C ILE A 67 -5.22 5.33 13.04
N ASP A 68 -4.63 4.22 13.49
CA ASP A 68 -4.23 3.12 12.61
C ASP A 68 -5.41 2.53 11.82
N ASP A 69 -6.57 2.39 12.47
CA ASP A 69 -7.79 1.92 11.82
C ASP A 69 -8.30 2.91 10.76
N ILE A 70 -8.23 4.22 11.04
CA ILE A 70 -8.61 5.28 10.09
C ILE A 70 -7.62 5.34 8.91
N ILE A 71 -6.31 5.24 9.18
CA ILE A 71 -5.26 5.19 8.16
C ILE A 71 -5.52 4.00 7.24
N LYS A 72 -5.76 2.81 7.81
CA LYS A 72 -6.06 1.60 7.05
C LYS A 72 -7.33 1.74 6.21
N ALA A 73 -8.41 2.27 6.77
CA ALA A 73 -9.65 2.51 6.02
C ALA A 73 -9.43 3.49 4.86
N THR A 74 -8.63 4.52 5.07
CA THR A 74 -8.26 5.51 4.04
C THR A 74 -7.42 4.86 2.93
N LEU A 75 -6.44 4.02 3.28
CA LEU A 75 -5.65 3.26 2.31
C LEU A 75 -6.51 2.36 1.42
N LEU A 76 -7.46 1.64 2.03
CA LEU A 76 -8.38 0.75 1.31
C LEU A 76 -9.38 1.50 0.43
N ALA A 77 -9.59 2.81 0.67
CA ALA A 77 -10.45 3.66 -0.15
C ALA A 77 -9.73 4.30 -1.34
N ILE A 78 -8.41 4.13 -1.46
CA ILE A 78 -7.62 4.70 -2.58
C ILE A 78 -8.02 4.00 -3.89
N ASP A 79 -8.50 4.80 -4.84
CA ASP A 79 -8.64 4.36 -6.22
C ASP A 79 -7.37 4.70 -7.01
N PHE A 80 -6.52 3.69 -7.23
CA PHE A 80 -5.26 3.82 -7.97
C PHE A 80 -5.44 4.17 -9.46
N LYS A 81 -6.69 4.25 -9.95
CA LYS A 81 -7.03 4.70 -11.32
C LYS A 81 -7.37 6.19 -11.39
N ASP A 82 -7.64 6.84 -10.26
CA ASP A 82 -7.97 8.26 -10.18
C ASP A 82 -6.87 9.04 -9.45
N GLN A 83 -6.09 9.79 -10.23
CA GLN A 83 -4.97 10.59 -9.70
C GLN A 83 -5.41 11.63 -8.66
N LEU A 84 -6.58 12.25 -8.83
CA LEU A 84 -7.09 13.23 -7.87
C LEU A 84 -7.51 12.55 -6.56
N ASN A 85 -8.07 11.34 -6.65
CA ASN A 85 -8.37 10.52 -5.49
C ASN A 85 -7.09 10.13 -4.73
N ILE A 86 -6.04 9.71 -5.43
CA ILE A 86 -4.75 9.38 -4.82
C ILE A 86 -4.19 10.60 -4.09
N GLU A 87 -4.11 11.76 -4.76
CA GLU A 87 -3.59 13.00 -4.16
C GLU A 87 -4.39 13.45 -2.93
N HIS A 88 -5.72 13.34 -3.00
CA HIS A 88 -6.58 13.66 -1.87
C HIS A 88 -6.33 12.74 -0.68
N ASN A 89 -6.30 11.42 -0.90
CA ASN A 89 -6.06 10.44 0.17
C ASN A 89 -4.63 10.55 0.73
N VAL A 90 -3.62 10.82 -0.11
CA VAL A 90 -2.25 11.07 0.33
C VAL A 90 -2.16 12.26 1.29
N ASN A 91 -2.90 13.35 1.02
CA ASN A 91 -2.93 14.48 1.94
C ASN A 91 -3.57 14.11 3.29
N ILE A 92 -4.68 13.37 3.28
CA ILE A 92 -5.32 12.88 4.51
C ILE A 92 -4.37 11.98 5.30
N LEU A 93 -3.70 11.04 4.63
CA LEU A 93 -2.75 10.13 5.25
C LEU A 93 -1.56 10.87 5.87
N ARG A 94 -1.07 11.91 5.21
CA ARG A 94 -0.01 12.77 5.75
C ARG A 94 -0.46 13.41 7.07
N ASP A 95 -1.63 14.03 7.07
CA ASP A 95 -2.18 14.67 8.25
C ASP A 95 -2.41 13.67 9.40
N LEU A 96 -2.87 12.45 9.09
CA LEU A 96 -3.10 11.40 10.09
C LEU A 96 -1.80 10.84 10.68
N ILE A 97 -0.78 10.60 9.85
CA ILE A 97 0.51 10.07 10.31
C ILE A 97 1.23 11.12 11.17
N ASP A 98 1.16 12.39 10.80
CA ASP A 98 1.76 13.48 11.58
C ASP A 98 1.02 13.71 12.93
N LEU A 99 -0.20 13.18 13.10
CA LEU A 99 -0.96 13.21 14.37
C LEU A 99 -0.65 12.03 15.30
N ASP A 100 -0.06 10.95 14.78
CA ASP A 100 0.30 9.74 15.54
C ASP A 100 1.74 9.82 16.12
N GLU A 101 2.57 10.77 15.65
CA GLU A 101 3.89 11.13 16.25
C GLU A 101 3.77 12.00 17.52
#